data_AF-A0A842INX8-F1
#
_entry.id   AF-A0A842INX8-F1
#
_cell.length_a   1.000
_cell.length_b   1.000
_cell.length_c   1.000
_cell.angle_alpha   90.00
_cell.angle_beta   90.00
_cell.angle_gamma   90.00
#
_symmetry.space_group_name_H-M   'P 1'
#
loop_
_entity.id
_entity.type
_entity.pdbx_description
1 polymer ?
#
loop_
_entity_poly.entity_id
_entity_poly.type
_entity_poly.pdbx_seq_one_letter_code
_entity_poly.pdbx_strand_id
1 'polypeptide(L)'
;MRLVFIFSLICSFAVAQKQYQKNYFDNGKLESCGWIKNGKKTEYWRTYYKNGNLKSEGHYKNNLRTKFWKLYSSNGQKESEGHFENDKKIKWWVFYDDNGKVNHKCQVKNDQKNGYCLMYKDEKLTSAVKYSQGKRIKEWTDLKSFKKDNKLSDLNK
;
A
#
# COMPACT_ATOMS: atom_id res chain seq x y z
N MET A 1 21.41 56.19 -36.43
CA MET A 1 21.69 54.77 -36.73
C MET A 1 21.19 53.94 -35.55
N ARG A 2 20.17 53.09 -35.77
CA ARG A 2 19.36 52.48 -34.70
C ARG A 2 20.11 51.38 -33.94
N LEU A 3 20.14 51.50 -32.62
CA LEU A 3 20.42 50.42 -31.66
C LEU A 3 19.35 49.33 -31.80
N VAL A 4 19.77 48.07 -31.92
CA VAL A 4 18.88 46.90 -31.76
C VAL A 4 19.44 46.04 -30.64
N PHE A 5 18.84 46.16 -29.46
CA PHE A 5 19.04 45.21 -28.36
C PHE A 5 18.06 44.06 -28.55
N ILE A 6 18.56 42.87 -28.87
CA ILE A 6 17.77 41.64 -28.86
C ILE A 6 17.72 41.14 -27.42
N PHE A 7 16.65 41.45 -26.71
CA PHE A 7 16.33 40.81 -25.44
C PHE A 7 15.77 39.41 -25.72
N SER A 8 16.61 38.38 -25.62
CA SER A 8 16.12 37.00 -25.64
C SER A 8 15.41 36.72 -24.31
N LEU A 9 14.08 36.69 -24.36
CA LEU A 9 13.22 36.33 -23.24
C LEU A 9 13.38 34.83 -22.97
N ILE A 10 14.32 34.46 -22.09
CA ILE A 10 14.40 33.08 -21.58
C ILE A 10 13.26 32.91 -20.58
N CYS A 11 12.08 32.52 -21.07
CA CYS A 11 11.02 31.96 -20.24
C CYS A 11 11.51 30.60 -19.70
N SER A 12 12.24 30.65 -18.58
CA SER A 12 12.51 29.47 -17.78
C SER A 12 11.20 28.99 -17.16
N PHE A 13 10.51 28.09 -17.86
CA PHE A 13 9.46 27.29 -17.24
C PHE A 13 10.12 26.52 -16.09
N ALA A 14 9.96 27.02 -14.87
CA ALA A 14 10.39 26.33 -13.67
C ALA A 14 9.50 25.10 -13.51
N VAL A 15 9.87 24.01 -14.19
CA VAL A 15 9.31 22.70 -13.88
C VAL A 15 9.78 22.39 -12.47
N ALA A 16 8.85 22.43 -11.52
CA ALA A 16 9.18 22.16 -10.13
C ALA A 16 9.83 20.78 -10.00
N GLN A 17 11.12 20.78 -9.70
CA GLN A 17 11.92 19.59 -9.52
C GLN A 17 11.48 18.89 -8.23
N LYS A 18 11.37 17.56 -8.28
CA LYS A 18 11.13 16.78 -7.06
C LYS A 18 12.36 16.85 -6.15
N GLN A 19 12.16 16.90 -4.85
CA GLN A 19 13.21 16.93 -3.84
C GLN A 19 13.07 15.74 -2.90
N TYR A 20 14.19 15.22 -2.41
CA TYR A 20 14.19 14.14 -1.43
C TYR A 20 14.14 14.73 -0.02
N GLN A 21 13.10 14.41 0.74
CA GLN A 21 12.90 14.91 2.10
C GLN A 21 13.18 13.82 3.13
N LYS A 22 13.78 14.23 4.25
CA LYS A 22 13.92 13.42 5.47
C LYS A 22 13.32 14.22 6.63
N ASN A 23 12.50 13.56 7.44
CA ASN A 23 11.96 14.09 8.68
C ASN A 23 12.47 13.23 9.84
N TYR A 24 12.64 13.84 11.01
CA TYR A 24 13.24 13.22 12.18
C TYR A 24 12.34 13.45 13.39
N PHE A 25 12.27 12.46 14.27
CA PHE A 25 11.67 12.59 15.58
C PHE A 25 12.51 13.52 16.48
N ASP A 26 11.93 13.96 17.60
CA ASP A 26 12.60 14.82 18.59
C ASP A 26 13.90 14.21 19.15
N ASN A 27 14.01 12.87 19.14
CA ASN A 27 15.22 12.14 19.55
C ASN A 27 16.28 12.01 18.44
N GLY A 28 16.11 12.70 17.31
CA GLY A 28 17.02 12.69 16.16
C GLY A 28 16.93 11.45 15.27
N LYS A 29 16.10 10.44 15.59
CA LYS A 29 15.91 9.26 14.73
C LYS A 29 15.05 9.58 13.52
N LEU A 30 15.35 8.94 12.38
CA LEU A 30 14.60 9.12 11.15
C LEU A 30 13.13 8.71 11.35
N GLU A 31 12.20 9.61 11.05
CA GLU A 31 10.75 9.39 11.13
C GLU A 31 10.19 8.98 9.76
N SER A 32 10.59 9.69 8.71
CA SER A 32 10.11 9.41 7.37
C SER A 32 11.04 9.98 6.30
N CYS A 33 11.04 9.38 5.13
CA CYS A 33 11.76 9.89 3.98
C CYS A 33 11.08 9.52 2.66
N GLY A 34 11.30 10.34 1.65
CA GLY A 34 10.79 10.10 0.29
C GLY A 34 10.78 11.35 -0.57
N TRP A 35 10.18 11.26 -1.76
CA TRP A 35 10.16 12.36 -2.71
C TRP A 35 8.98 13.32 -2.47
N ILE A 36 9.24 14.62 -2.58
CA ILE A 36 8.24 15.68 -2.60
C ILE A 36 8.29 16.42 -3.93
N LYS A 37 7.14 16.75 -4.48
CA LYS A 37 6.98 17.69 -5.60
C LYS A 37 5.85 18.65 -5.27
N ASN A 38 6.08 19.96 -5.40
CA ASN A 38 5.09 21.01 -5.06
C ASN A 38 4.53 20.89 -3.63
N GLY A 39 5.39 20.60 -2.65
CA GLY A 39 4.98 20.41 -1.26
C GLY A 39 4.14 19.15 -0.98
N LYS A 40 3.97 18.25 -1.95
CA LYS A 40 3.22 17.00 -1.80
C LYS A 40 4.14 15.78 -1.95
N LYS A 41 3.94 14.77 -1.10
CA LYS A 41 4.54 13.44 -1.22
C LYS A 41 4.22 12.85 -2.59
N THR A 42 5.26 12.35 -3.24
CA THR A 42 5.20 11.68 -4.53
C THR A 42 6.17 10.50 -4.53
N GLU A 43 5.95 9.54 -5.41
CA GLU A 43 6.80 8.35 -5.57
C GLU A 43 7.00 7.60 -4.23
N TYR A 44 8.15 6.94 -4.07
CA TYR A 44 8.39 6.06 -2.95
C TYR A 44 8.64 6.82 -1.65
N TRP A 45 8.03 6.32 -0.56
CA TRP A 45 8.20 6.79 0.79
C TRP A 45 8.40 5.64 1.75
N ARG A 46 9.14 5.93 2.83
CA ARG A 46 9.27 5.08 4.02
C ARG A 46 8.90 5.90 5.24
N THR A 47 8.26 5.25 6.21
CA THR A 47 8.05 5.78 7.56
C THR A 47 8.55 4.78 8.57
N TYR A 48 8.95 5.27 9.74
CA TYR A 48 9.62 4.49 10.78
C TYR A 48 8.94 4.70 12.12
N TYR A 49 9.07 3.74 13.02
CA TYR A 49 8.73 3.89 14.43
C TYR A 49 9.85 4.62 15.18
N LYS A 50 9.56 5.19 16.36
CA LYS A 50 10.57 5.85 17.20
C LYS A 50 11.74 4.96 17.61
N ASN A 51 11.58 3.63 17.59
CA ASN A 51 12.68 2.71 17.86
C ASN A 51 13.65 2.55 16.66
N GLY A 52 13.26 3.01 15.46
CA GLY A 52 14.03 2.92 14.22
C GLY A 52 13.53 1.85 13.25
N ASN A 53 12.59 0.99 13.67
CA ASN A 53 12.05 -0.05 12.81
C ASN A 53 11.16 0.55 11.71
N LEU A 54 11.19 -0.05 10.52
CA LEU A 54 10.33 0.36 9.41
C LEU A 54 8.86 0.17 9.83
N LYS A 55 8.03 1.18 9.58
CA LYS A 55 6.59 1.19 9.88
C LYS A 55 5.76 0.94 8.63
N SER A 56 6.10 1.63 7.56
CA SER A 56 5.44 1.42 6.27
C SER A 56 6.30 1.87 5.12
N GLU A 57 6.10 1.25 3.96
CA GLU A 57 6.71 1.69 2.71
C GLU A 57 5.78 1.49 1.52
N GLY A 58 5.85 2.40 0.56
CA GLY A 58 5.05 2.35 -0.65
C GLY A 58 5.07 3.67 -1.41
N HIS A 59 4.17 3.82 -2.38
CA HIS A 59 4.15 5.01 -3.24
C HIS A 59 3.08 6.01 -2.84
N TYR A 60 3.38 7.29 -3.01
CA TYR A 60 2.43 8.39 -3.00
C TYR A 60 2.25 9.01 -4.39
N LYS A 61 1.07 9.57 -4.61
CA LYS A 61 0.78 10.53 -5.68
C LYS A 61 -0.02 11.66 -5.06
N ASN A 62 0.56 12.86 -5.02
CA ASN A 62 -0.07 14.05 -4.45
C ASN A 62 -0.58 13.85 -3.02
N ASN A 63 0.27 13.36 -2.11
CA ASN A 63 -0.06 13.00 -0.72
C ASN A 63 -0.98 11.78 -0.51
N LEU A 64 -1.52 11.18 -1.57
CA LEU A 64 -2.37 10.00 -1.46
C LEU A 64 -1.58 8.71 -1.72
N ARG A 65 -1.75 7.69 -0.89
CA ARG A 65 -1.12 6.37 -1.12
C ARG A 65 -1.63 5.76 -2.42
N THR A 66 -0.71 5.15 -3.15
CA THR A 66 -0.96 4.48 -4.42
C THR A 66 -0.04 3.26 -4.58
N LYS A 67 -0.38 2.37 -5.51
CA LYS A 67 0.37 1.13 -5.83
C LYS A 67 0.50 0.23 -4.60
N PHE A 68 1.51 -0.63 -4.60
CA PHE A 68 1.78 -1.59 -3.54
C PHE A 68 2.37 -0.92 -2.30
N TRP A 69 1.92 -1.40 -1.14
CA TRP A 69 2.33 -0.95 0.18
C TRP A 69 2.59 -2.14 1.09
N LYS A 70 3.59 -1.99 1.96
CA LYS A 70 3.88 -2.91 3.06
C LYS A 70 3.77 -2.17 4.39
N LEU A 71 3.16 -2.82 5.37
CA LEU A 71 2.97 -2.33 6.73
C LEU A 71 3.64 -3.31 7.70
N TYR A 72 4.27 -2.75 8.72
CA TYR A 72 5.07 -3.46 9.69
C TYR A 72 4.69 -3.02 11.10
N SER A 73 4.82 -3.93 12.05
CA SER A 73 4.64 -3.66 13.47
C SER A 73 5.88 -2.98 14.05
N SER A 74 5.78 -2.50 15.29
CA SER A 74 6.89 -1.84 15.96
C SER A 74 8.08 -2.77 16.22
N ASN A 75 7.89 -4.09 16.25
CA ASN A 75 8.98 -5.07 16.39
C ASN A 75 9.68 -5.39 15.05
N GLY A 76 9.21 -4.82 13.93
CA GLY A 76 9.78 -5.01 12.59
C GLY A 76 9.17 -6.17 11.80
N GLN A 77 8.21 -6.90 12.36
CA GLN A 77 7.47 -7.95 11.65
C GLN A 77 6.51 -7.33 10.63
N LYS A 78 6.39 -7.97 9.46
CA LYS A 78 5.43 -7.54 8.45
C LYS A 78 4.02 -7.92 8.91
N GLU A 79 3.13 -6.94 9.01
CA GLU A 79 1.74 -7.18 9.44
C GLU A 79 0.82 -7.40 8.25
N SER A 80 1.00 -6.59 7.20
CA SER A 80 0.17 -6.67 6.01
C SER A 80 0.79 -6.02 4.79
N GLU A 81 0.31 -6.41 3.62
CA GLU A 81 0.67 -5.78 2.35
C GLU A 81 -0.48 -5.84 1.36
N GLY A 82 -0.50 -4.88 0.43
CA GLY A 82 -1.58 -4.78 -0.55
C GLY A 82 -1.50 -3.52 -1.38
N HIS A 83 -2.53 -3.28 -2.19
CA HIS A 83 -2.57 -2.13 -3.08
C HIS A 83 -3.44 -1.00 -2.51
N PHE A 84 -2.99 0.22 -2.72
CA PHE A 84 -3.77 1.43 -2.55
C PHE A 84 -4.05 2.11 -3.89
N GLU A 85 -5.19 2.76 -3.97
CA GLU A 85 -5.54 3.75 -4.98
C GLU A 85 -6.21 4.93 -4.28
N ASN A 86 -5.61 6.11 -4.36
CA ASN A 86 -6.10 7.34 -3.71
C ASN A 86 -6.41 7.13 -2.21
N ASP A 87 -5.45 6.58 -1.46
CA ASP A 87 -5.58 6.20 -0.05
C ASP A 87 -6.57 5.10 0.30
N LYS A 88 -7.25 4.52 -0.69
CA LYS A 88 -8.18 3.40 -0.51
C LYS A 88 -7.54 2.06 -0.81
N LYS A 89 -7.72 1.09 0.09
CA LYS A 89 -7.30 -0.29 -0.12
C LYS A 89 -8.08 -0.90 -1.29
N ILE A 90 -7.36 -1.53 -2.21
CA ILE A 90 -7.92 -2.22 -3.38
C ILE A 90 -7.24 -3.58 -3.59
N LYS A 91 -7.86 -4.43 -4.42
CA LYS A 91 -7.36 -5.77 -4.80
C LYS A 91 -7.16 -6.65 -3.56
N TRP A 92 -6.21 -7.57 -3.60
CA TRP A 92 -5.85 -8.41 -2.48
C TRP A 92 -5.03 -7.65 -1.43
N TRP A 93 -5.42 -7.81 -0.19
CA TRP A 93 -4.65 -7.48 1.00
C TRP A 93 -4.29 -8.75 1.75
N VAL A 94 -3.01 -8.94 2.04
CA VAL A 94 -2.45 -10.10 2.73
C VAL A 94 -2.11 -9.68 4.15
N PHE A 95 -2.39 -10.55 5.11
CA PHE A 95 -2.15 -10.36 6.53
C PHE A 95 -1.35 -11.52 7.09
N TYR A 96 -0.34 -11.21 7.89
CA TYR A 96 0.60 -12.18 8.43
C TYR A 96 0.37 -12.38 9.93
N ASP A 97 0.78 -13.52 10.45
CA ASP A 97 0.88 -13.78 11.88
C ASP A 97 2.24 -13.37 12.45
N ASP A 98 2.42 -13.53 13.75
CA ASP A 98 3.66 -13.15 14.47
C ASP A 98 4.89 -13.98 14.04
N ASN A 99 4.68 -15.10 13.35
CA ASN A 99 5.76 -15.92 12.77
C ASN A 99 6.06 -15.52 11.31
N GLY A 100 5.39 -14.48 10.79
CA GLY A 100 5.54 -14.02 9.41
C GLY A 100 4.86 -14.91 8.37
N LYS A 101 4.02 -15.87 8.79
CA LYS A 101 3.25 -16.72 7.87
C LYS A 101 1.94 -16.03 7.50
N VAL A 102 1.41 -16.32 6.31
CA VAL A 102 0.12 -15.78 5.89
C VAL A 102 -0.98 -16.37 6.78
N ASN A 103 -1.66 -15.51 7.53
CA ASN A 103 -2.85 -15.85 8.31
C ASN A 103 -4.09 -15.82 7.39
N HIS A 104 -4.27 -14.74 6.64
CA HIS A 104 -5.36 -14.62 5.67
C HIS A 104 -5.07 -13.57 4.59
N LYS A 105 -5.83 -13.63 3.50
CA LYS A 105 -5.89 -12.54 2.51
C LYS A 105 -7.32 -12.24 2.09
N CYS A 106 -7.63 -10.98 1.80
CA CYS A 106 -8.97 -10.52 1.42
C CYS A 106 -8.94 -9.68 0.15
N GLN A 107 -9.92 -9.88 -0.72
CA GLN A 107 -10.24 -8.92 -1.79
C GLN A 107 -10.96 -7.72 -1.18
N VAL A 108 -10.46 -6.53 -1.51
CA VAL A 108 -10.93 -5.25 -1.00
C VAL A 108 -11.19 -4.32 -2.18
N LYS A 109 -12.24 -3.52 -2.08
CA LYS A 109 -12.54 -2.41 -2.99
C LYS A 109 -13.00 -1.24 -2.14
N ASN A 110 -12.33 -0.09 -2.28
CA ASN A 110 -12.64 1.13 -1.52
C ASN A 110 -12.69 0.90 0.00
N ASP A 111 -11.65 0.27 0.56
CA ASP A 111 -11.54 -0.12 1.98
C ASP A 111 -12.52 -1.20 2.47
N GLN A 112 -13.46 -1.66 1.63
CA GLN A 112 -14.45 -2.66 2.01
C GLN A 112 -14.11 -4.04 1.43
N LYS A 113 -14.30 -5.10 2.23
CA LYS A 113 -14.22 -6.48 1.73
C LYS A 113 -15.22 -6.67 0.59
N ASN A 114 -14.72 -7.07 -0.57
CA ASN A 114 -15.52 -7.23 -1.78
C ASN A 114 -14.92 -8.30 -2.67
N GLY A 115 -15.46 -9.52 -2.57
CA GLY A 115 -14.86 -10.74 -3.09
C GLY A 115 -14.57 -11.73 -1.96
N TYR A 116 -13.50 -12.50 -2.07
CA TYR A 116 -13.15 -13.54 -1.12
C TYR A 116 -12.18 -13.05 -0.04
N CYS A 117 -12.42 -13.50 1.19
CA CYS A 117 -11.39 -13.63 2.22
C CYS A 117 -11.03 -15.11 2.35
N LEU A 118 -9.75 -15.43 2.28
CA LEU A 118 -9.19 -16.77 2.33
C LEU A 118 -8.35 -16.91 3.60
N MET A 119 -8.64 -17.93 4.39
CA MET A 119 -7.97 -18.19 5.67
C MET A 119 -6.97 -19.33 5.51
N TYR A 120 -5.83 -19.19 6.19
CA TYR A 120 -4.75 -20.16 6.11
C TYR A 120 -4.37 -20.63 7.51
N LYS A 121 -4.02 -21.91 7.61
CA LYS A 121 -3.40 -22.51 8.79
C LYS A 121 -2.26 -23.38 8.30
N ASP A 122 -1.07 -23.20 8.90
CA ASP A 122 0.15 -23.90 8.49
C ASP A 122 0.37 -23.80 6.97
N GLU A 123 0.18 -22.58 6.44
CA GLU A 123 0.36 -22.23 5.02
C GLU A 123 -0.62 -22.92 4.04
N LYS A 124 -1.62 -23.63 4.56
CA LYS A 124 -2.66 -24.30 3.78
C LYS A 124 -3.98 -23.53 3.88
N LEU A 125 -4.65 -23.36 2.73
CA LEU A 125 -6.01 -22.80 2.68
C LEU A 125 -6.97 -23.71 3.44
N THR A 126 -7.62 -23.18 4.47
CA THR A 126 -8.54 -23.95 5.33
C THR A 126 -9.99 -23.57 5.11
N SER A 127 -10.29 -22.29 5.00
CA SER A 127 -11.65 -21.77 4.88
C SER A 127 -11.71 -20.51 4.04
N ALA A 128 -12.91 -20.13 3.62
CA ALA A 128 -13.14 -18.94 2.83
C ALA A 128 -14.47 -18.28 3.20
N VAL A 129 -14.53 -16.97 3.05
CA VAL A 129 -15.75 -16.18 3.21
C VAL A 129 -15.90 -15.24 2.02
N LYS A 130 -17.06 -15.25 1.36
CA LYS A 130 -17.40 -14.32 0.29
C LYS A 130 -18.11 -13.11 0.85
N TYR A 131 -17.71 -11.93 0.40
CA TYR A 131 -18.28 -10.64 0.73
C TYR A 131 -18.72 -9.89 -0.53
N SER A 132 -19.74 -9.04 -0.39
CA SER A 132 -20.10 -8.02 -1.37
C SER A 132 -20.33 -6.71 -0.62
N GLN A 133 -19.60 -5.66 -0.97
CA GLN A 133 -19.70 -4.33 -0.33
C GLN A 133 -19.67 -4.40 1.21
N GLY A 134 -18.73 -5.17 1.76
CA GLY A 134 -18.56 -5.35 3.20
C GLY A 134 -19.55 -6.34 3.85
N LYS A 135 -20.63 -6.74 3.17
CA LYS A 135 -21.61 -7.70 3.69
C LYS A 135 -21.15 -9.12 3.42
N ARG A 136 -21.21 -9.97 4.45
CA ARG A 136 -20.94 -11.42 4.34
C ARG A 136 -22.05 -12.09 3.54
N ILE A 137 -21.67 -12.82 2.51
CA ILE A 137 -22.60 -13.51 1.59
C ILE A 137 -22.63 -15.01 1.87
N LYS A 138 -21.46 -15.64 1.99
CA LYS A 138 -21.33 -17.07 2.19
C LYS A 138 -20.03 -17.40 2.91
N GLU A 139 -20.04 -18.45 3.70
CA GLU A 139 -18.86 -19.04 4.32
C GLU A 139 -18.72 -20.50 3.90
N TRP A 140 -17.47 -20.91 3.72
CA TRP A 140 -17.05 -22.30 3.65
C TRP A 140 -16.06 -22.52 4.78
N THR A 141 -16.42 -23.38 5.73
CA THR A 141 -15.62 -23.66 6.92
C THR A 141 -14.49 -24.67 6.67
N ASP A 142 -14.46 -25.27 5.48
CA ASP A 142 -13.46 -26.26 5.08
C ASP A 142 -13.14 -26.18 3.58
N LEU A 143 -11.97 -26.69 3.21
CA LEU A 143 -11.49 -26.63 1.82
C LEU A 143 -12.33 -27.49 0.85
N LYS A 144 -12.93 -28.58 1.34
CA LYS A 144 -13.72 -29.50 0.51
C LYS A 144 -15.03 -28.83 0.09
N SER A 145 -15.74 -28.21 1.01
CA SER A 145 -16.96 -27.44 0.72
C SER A 145 -16.66 -26.24 -0.18
N PHE A 146 -15.54 -25.54 0.04
CA PHE A 146 -15.13 -24.44 -0.83
C PHE A 146 -14.90 -24.88 -2.28
N LYS A 147 -14.18 -25.97 -2.49
CA LYS A 147 -13.84 -26.50 -3.83
C LYS A 147 -15.04 -27.09 -4.58
N LYS A 148 -16.12 -27.46 -3.88
CA LYS A 148 -17.36 -27.91 -4.52
C LYS A 148 -18.01 -26.79 -5.33
N ASP A 149 -17.90 -25.56 -4.85
CA ASP A 149 -18.57 -24.39 -5.43
C ASP A 149 -17.63 -23.50 -6.25
N ASN A 150 -16.32 -23.64 -6.09
CA ASN A 150 -15.34 -22.70 -6.66
C ASN A 150 -14.12 -23.43 -7.23
N LYS A 151 -13.61 -22.94 -8.37
CA LYS A 151 -12.30 -23.36 -8.90
C LYS A 151 -11.20 -22.53 -8.26
N LEU A 152 -10.13 -23.18 -7.79
CA LEU A 152 -8.98 -22.48 -7.20
C LEU A 152 -8.33 -21.47 -8.17
N SER A 153 -8.39 -21.74 -9.47
CA SER A 153 -7.87 -20.83 -10.50
C SER A 153 -8.58 -19.48 -10.54
N ASP A 154 -9.82 -19.40 -10.06
CA ASP A 154 -10.57 -18.13 -10.01
C ASP A 154 -10.11 -17.22 -8.88
N LEU A 155 -9.34 -17.74 -7.92
CA LEU A 155 -8.75 -16.95 -6.83
C LEU A 155 -7.44 -16.26 -7.22
N ASN A 156 -6.90 -16.57 -8.40
CA ASN A 156 -5.64 -16.02 -8.92
C ASN A 156 -5.87 -14.83 -9.88
N LYS A 157 -7.13 -14.45 -10.11
CA LYS A 157 -7.55 -13.30 -10.92
C LYS A 157 -7.74 -12.06 -10.02
#